data_AF-A0A224ZA76-F1
#
_entry.id   AF-A0A224ZA76-F1
#
_cell.length_a   1.000
_cell.length_b   1.000
_cell.length_c   1.000
_cell.angle_alpha   90.00
_cell.angle_beta   90.00
_cell.angle_gamma   90.00
#
_symmetry.space_group_name_H-M   'P 1'
#
loop_
_entity.id
_entity.type
_entity.pdbx_description
1 polymer ?
#
loop_
_entity_poly.entity_id
_entity_poly.type
_entity_poly.pdbx_seq_one_letter_code
_entity_poly.pdbx_strand_id
1 'polypeptide(L)'
;MLGITIQRPYFEVAGERVYFVFDVPHLIKTTRNNLQAHKLFIGDEVIEWSHIEALYKSTHELRFKLAPKLTERNVYQKPFCNMKVSMAVQVQSASVSVAIMAMVYAKELP
;
A
#
# COMPACT_ATOMS: atom_id res chain seq x y z
N MET A 1 16.70 -15.67 -20.40
CA MET A 1 15.91 -15.55 -19.16
C MET A 1 16.20 -16.78 -18.31
N LEU A 2 16.41 -16.65 -17.00
CA LEU A 2 16.85 -17.75 -16.09
C LEU A 2 15.79 -18.84 -15.82
N GLY A 3 14.67 -18.87 -16.55
CA GLY A 3 13.62 -19.89 -16.41
C GLY A 3 12.84 -19.87 -15.09
N ILE A 4 12.88 -18.76 -14.36
CA ILE A 4 12.24 -18.59 -13.05
C ILE A 4 10.72 -18.54 -13.24
N THR A 5 10.00 -19.34 -12.45
CA THR A 5 8.53 -19.40 -12.41
C THR A 5 8.05 -19.46 -10.97
N ILE A 6 6.73 -19.39 -10.75
CA ILE A 6 6.16 -19.55 -9.40
C ILE A 6 6.46 -20.96 -8.84
N GLN A 7 6.43 -21.99 -9.70
CA GLN A 7 6.70 -23.38 -9.32
C GLN A 7 8.21 -23.64 -9.17
N ARG A 8 9.05 -22.85 -9.85
CA ARG A 8 10.51 -22.93 -9.79
C ARG A 8 11.11 -21.54 -9.52
N PRO A 9 11.08 -21.05 -8.26
CA PRO A 9 11.55 -19.71 -7.88
C PRO A 9 13.08 -19.66 -7.68
N TYR A 10 13.83 -20.52 -8.39
CA TYR A 10 15.27 -20.62 -8.28
C TYR A 10 15.87 -21.06 -9.61
N PHE A 11 17.16 -20.79 -9.79
CA PHE A 11 17.98 -21.34 -10.87
C PHE A 11 19.17 -22.07 -10.26
N GLU A 12 19.84 -22.91 -11.06
CA GLU A 12 20.96 -23.72 -10.58
C GLU A 12 22.29 -23.17 -11.09
N VAL A 13 23.28 -23.11 -10.20
CA VAL A 13 24.66 -22.71 -10.50
C VAL A 13 25.58 -23.74 -9.85
N ALA A 14 26.34 -24.49 -10.67
CA ALA A 14 27.24 -25.55 -10.19
C ALA A 14 26.57 -26.60 -9.29
N GLY A 15 25.29 -26.94 -9.56
CA GLY A 15 24.52 -27.90 -8.76
C GLY A 15 23.84 -27.30 -7.52
N GLU A 16 24.14 -26.03 -7.18
CA GLU A 16 23.52 -25.32 -6.06
C GLU A 16 22.32 -24.49 -6.51
N ARG A 17 21.30 -24.42 -5.66
CA ARG A 17 20.08 -23.63 -5.92
C ARG A 17 20.28 -22.19 -5.47
N VAL A 18 20.10 -21.26 -6.40
CA VAL A 18 20.07 -19.82 -6.14
C VAL A 18 18.63 -19.32 -6.26
N TYR A 19 18.05 -18.94 -5.13
CA TYR A 19 16.67 -18.47 -5.06
C TYR A 19 16.54 -17.04 -5.56
N PHE A 20 15.50 -16.80 -6.35
CA PHE A 20 15.15 -15.47 -6.81
C PHE A 20 14.17 -14.83 -5.83
N VAL A 21 14.54 -13.64 -5.34
CA VAL A 21 13.72 -12.87 -4.40
C VAL A 21 13.44 -11.51 -5.01
N PHE A 22 12.17 -11.08 -4.98
CA PHE A 22 11.80 -9.74 -5.41
C PHE A 22 12.19 -8.70 -4.36
N ASP A 23 12.46 -7.48 -4.82
CA ASP A 23 12.60 -6.32 -3.94
C ASP A 23 11.22 -5.97 -3.33
N VAL A 24 10.98 -6.50 -2.13
CA VAL A 24 9.74 -6.30 -1.36
C VAL A 24 9.44 -4.81 -1.13
N PRO A 25 10.40 -3.97 -0.67
CA PRO A 25 10.23 -2.52 -0.63
C PRO A 25 9.69 -1.91 -1.93
N HIS A 26 10.20 -2.35 -3.09
CA HIS A 26 9.71 -1.88 -4.39
C HIS A 26 8.30 -2.37 -4.70
N LEU A 27 7.94 -3.61 -4.38
CA LEU A 27 6.57 -4.11 -4.57
C LEU A 27 5.54 -3.29 -3.78
N ILE A 28 5.84 -2.97 -2.52
CA ILE A 28 4.96 -2.15 -1.67
C ILE A 28 4.79 -0.74 -2.25
N LYS A 29 5.89 -0.15 -2.73
CA LYS A 29 5.87 1.17 -3.38
C LYS A 29 5.03 1.15 -4.66
N THR A 30 5.23 0.16 -5.53
CA THR A 30 4.50 0.00 -6.79
C THR A 30 3.02 -0.20 -6.54
N THR A 31 2.65 -1.03 -5.55
CA THR A 31 1.25 -1.24 -5.15
C THR A 31 0.58 0.08 -4.79
N ARG A 32 1.23 0.90 -3.96
CA ARG A 32 0.70 2.22 -3.60
C ARG A 32 0.61 3.17 -4.81
N ASN A 33 1.63 3.22 -5.66
CA ASN A 33 1.60 4.05 -6.87
C ASN A 33 0.44 3.67 -7.79
N ASN A 34 0.23 2.37 -8.00
CA ASN A 34 -0.85 1.85 -8.83
C ASN A 34 -2.22 2.19 -8.23
N LEU A 35 -2.40 1.99 -6.92
CA LEU A 35 -3.65 2.36 -6.24
C LEU A 35 -3.94 3.86 -6.31
N GLN A 36 -2.89 4.69 -6.30
CA GLN A 36 -3.03 6.14 -6.42
C GLN A 36 -3.42 6.58 -7.84
N ALA A 37 -2.92 5.90 -8.87
CA ALA A 37 -3.19 6.24 -10.27
C ALA A 37 -4.45 5.56 -10.84
N HIS A 38 -4.86 4.43 -10.26
CA HIS A 38 -5.88 3.54 -10.81
C HIS A 38 -6.73 2.91 -9.71
N LYS A 39 -7.91 2.42 -10.10
CA LYS A 39 -8.73 1.57 -9.23
C LYS A 39 -8.15 0.16 -9.20
N LEU A 40 -8.10 -0.44 -8.02
CA LEU A 40 -7.70 -1.83 -7.85
C LEU A 40 -8.94 -2.70 -7.70
N PHE A 41 -9.03 -3.76 -8.49
CA PHE A 41 -10.13 -4.72 -8.43
C PHE A 41 -9.65 -5.98 -7.72
N ILE A 42 -10.32 -6.36 -6.63
CA ILE A 42 -10.05 -7.59 -5.88
C ILE A 42 -11.34 -8.39 -5.81
N GLY A 43 -11.48 -9.38 -6.70
CA GLY A 43 -12.77 -10.03 -6.91
C GLY A 43 -13.79 -9.01 -7.42
N ASP A 44 -14.92 -8.90 -6.73
CA ASP A 44 -15.98 -7.93 -7.04
C ASP A 44 -15.80 -6.58 -6.32
N GLU A 45 -14.79 -6.48 -5.44
CA GLU A 45 -14.53 -5.26 -4.66
C GLU A 45 -13.65 -4.27 -5.44
N VAL A 46 -13.99 -2.99 -5.33
CA VAL A 46 -13.24 -1.88 -5.93
C VAL A 46 -12.57 -1.08 -4.84
N ILE A 47 -11.24 -1.00 -4.89
CA ILE A 47 -10.42 -0.23 -3.96
C ILE A 47 -9.92 1.03 -4.66
N GLU A 48 -10.23 2.18 -4.06
CA GLU A 48 -9.86 3.48 -4.58
C GLU A 48 -8.99 4.28 -3.60
N TRP A 49 -8.12 5.13 -4.13
CA TRP A 49 -7.33 6.07 -3.33
C TRP A 49 -8.19 7.10 -2.58
N SER A 50 -9.40 7.36 -3.08
CA SER A 50 -10.37 8.29 -2.50
C SER A 50 -10.68 7.96 -1.02
N HIS A 51 -10.66 6.69 -0.62
CA HIS A 51 -10.83 6.29 0.78
C HIS A 51 -9.70 6.79 1.68
N ILE A 52 -8.45 6.77 1.20
CA ILE A 52 -7.29 7.31 1.93
C ILE A 52 -7.39 8.83 2.06
N GLU A 53 -7.81 9.50 0.98
CA GLU A 53 -8.03 10.95 1.00
C GLU A 53 -9.15 11.35 1.97
N ALA A 54 -10.25 10.60 1.96
CA ALA A 54 -11.39 10.84 2.84
C ALA A 54 -11.02 10.60 4.31
N LEU A 55 -10.30 9.51 4.61
CA LEU A 55 -9.73 9.27 5.94
C LEU A 55 -8.86 10.46 6.37
N TYR A 56 -7.96 10.95 5.51
CA TYR A 56 -7.08 12.08 5.84
C TYR A 56 -7.84 13.38 6.09
N LYS A 57 -8.88 13.66 5.29
CA LYS A 57 -9.74 14.86 5.42
C LYS A 57 -10.71 14.80 6.60
N SER A 58 -10.97 13.62 7.16
CA SER A 58 -11.87 13.45 8.30
C SER A 58 -11.42 14.29 9.50
N THR A 59 -12.36 15.00 10.11
CA THR A 59 -12.14 15.77 11.34
C THR A 59 -12.39 14.94 12.60
N HIS A 60 -12.80 13.68 12.45
CA HIS A 60 -13.16 12.82 13.57
C HIS A 60 -11.94 12.54 14.48
N GLU A 61 -12.12 12.65 15.80
CA GLU A 61 -11.01 12.52 16.76
C GLU A 61 -10.25 11.19 16.65
N LEU A 62 -10.98 10.10 16.35
CA LEU A 62 -10.38 8.77 16.16
C LEU A 62 -9.35 8.74 15.03
N ARG A 63 -9.46 9.58 14.00
CA ARG A 63 -8.45 9.69 12.94
C ARG A 63 -7.07 9.97 13.53
N PHE A 64 -7.00 10.97 14.40
CA PHE A 64 -5.75 11.44 14.99
C PHE A 64 -5.14 10.42 15.93
N LYS A 65 -5.99 9.59 16.58
CA LYS A 65 -5.56 8.49 17.46
C LYS A 65 -5.08 7.27 16.66
N LEU A 66 -5.78 6.90 15.59
CA LEU A 66 -5.56 5.66 14.84
C LEU A 66 -4.58 5.81 13.65
N ALA A 67 -4.56 6.96 12.99
CA ALA A 67 -3.70 7.23 11.84
C ALA A 67 -2.82 8.49 12.02
N PRO A 68 -2.07 8.64 13.13
CA PRO A 68 -1.28 9.85 13.42
C PRO A 68 -0.15 10.10 12.41
N LYS A 69 0.34 9.03 11.77
CA LYS A 69 1.43 9.09 10.77
C LYS A 69 0.93 9.35 9.35
N LEU A 70 -0.38 9.40 9.13
CA LEU A 70 -0.95 9.72 7.83
C LEU A 70 -0.96 11.25 7.66
N THR A 71 0.06 11.75 6.98
CA THR A 71 0.25 13.19 6.72
C THR A 71 -0.13 13.55 5.29
N GLU A 72 -0.22 14.85 5.01
CA GLU A 72 -0.43 15.37 3.66
C GLU A 72 0.55 14.76 2.64
N ARG A 73 1.83 14.58 3.03
CA ARG A 73 2.87 14.04 2.15
C ARG A 73 2.66 12.57 1.79
N ASN A 74 1.91 11.83 2.62
CA ASN A 74 1.56 10.44 2.32
C ASN A 74 0.47 10.38 1.26
N VAL A 75 -0.49 11.31 1.32
CA VAL A 75 -1.72 11.35 0.50
C VAL A 75 -1.48 12.10 -0.82
N TYR A 76 -1.03 13.35 -0.74
CA TYR A 76 -0.77 14.21 -1.89
C TYR A 76 0.73 14.25 -2.17
N GLN A 77 1.18 13.24 -2.91
CA GLN A 77 2.59 13.09 -3.16
C GLN A 77 3.07 14.09 -4.21
N LYS A 78 4.03 14.92 -3.82
CA LYS A 78 4.81 15.76 -4.74
C LYS A 78 5.79 14.88 -5.53
N PRO A 79 6.28 15.34 -6.70
CA PRO A 79 7.37 14.68 -7.40
C PRO A 79 8.51 14.29 -6.44
N PHE A 80 9.13 13.14 -6.67
CA PHE A 80 10.19 12.51 -5.84
C PHE A 80 9.75 11.91 -4.50
N CYS A 81 8.61 12.31 -3.92
CA CYS A 81 8.07 11.66 -2.70
C CYS A 81 7.56 10.24 -2.99
N ASN A 82 7.22 9.96 -4.25
CA ASN A 82 6.79 8.66 -4.75
C ASN A 82 7.84 7.54 -4.65
N MET A 83 9.12 7.89 -4.50
CA MET A 83 10.20 6.92 -4.34
C MET A 83 10.43 6.52 -2.88
N LYS A 84 9.84 7.24 -1.91
CA LYS A 84 10.08 6.99 -0.49
C LYS A 84 9.23 5.83 0.01
N VAL A 85 9.84 4.65 0.13
CA VAL A 85 9.18 3.42 0.59
C VAL A 85 8.50 3.60 1.95
N SER A 86 9.10 4.35 2.88
CA SER A 86 8.51 4.56 4.21
C SER A 86 7.13 5.23 4.15
N MET A 87 6.88 6.10 3.17
CA MET A 87 5.57 6.73 2.97
C MET A 87 4.54 5.72 2.47
N ALA A 88 4.95 4.84 1.55
CA ALA A 88 4.09 3.77 1.02
C ALA A 88 3.71 2.75 2.11
N VAL A 89 4.67 2.40 2.98
CA VAL A 89 4.44 1.49 4.13
C VAL A 89 3.49 2.13 5.15
N GLN A 90 3.64 3.42 5.43
CA GLN A 90 2.75 4.12 6.37
C GLN A 90 1.30 4.15 5.90
N VAL A 91 1.05 4.37 4.60
CA VAL A 91 -0.31 4.32 4.03
C VAL A 91 -0.89 2.92 4.11
N GLN A 92 -0.09 1.89 3.79
CA GLN A 92 -0.51 0.48 3.81
C GLN A 92 -0.35 -0.19 5.18
N SER A 93 -0.51 0.57 6.27
CA SER A 93 -0.31 0.06 7.62
C SER A 93 -1.61 -0.43 8.26
N ALA A 94 -1.49 -1.36 9.20
CA ALA A 94 -2.63 -1.88 9.95
C ALA A 94 -3.40 -0.78 10.68
N SER A 95 -2.73 0.25 11.19
CA SER A 95 -3.38 1.35 11.91
C SER A 95 -4.25 2.21 10.99
N VAL A 96 -3.82 2.42 9.73
CA VAL A 96 -4.65 3.08 8.70
C VAL A 96 -5.86 2.23 8.36
N SER A 97 -5.69 0.92 8.19
CA SER A 97 -6.83 0.00 7.94
C SER A 97 -7.86 0.04 9.07
N VAL A 98 -7.42 -0.02 10.34
CA VAL A 98 -8.31 0.12 11.50
C VAL A 98 -9.00 1.48 11.54
N ALA A 99 -8.31 2.56 11.17
CA ALA A 99 -8.91 3.88 11.10
C ALA A 99 -10.03 3.96 10.06
N ILE A 100 -9.83 3.38 8.86
CA ILE A 100 -10.87 3.31 7.83
C ILE A 100 -12.07 2.51 8.35
N MET A 101 -11.85 1.31 8.89
CA MET A 101 -12.92 0.47 9.42
C MET A 101 -13.72 1.17 10.53
N ALA A 102 -13.04 1.85 11.46
CA ALA A 102 -13.70 2.59 12.53
C ALA A 102 -14.57 3.74 11.98
N MET A 103 -14.12 4.43 10.93
CA MET A 103 -14.88 5.51 10.31
C MET A 103 -16.06 5.04 9.48
N VAL A 104 -15.93 3.91 8.79
CA VAL A 104 -17.06 3.24 8.12
C VAL A 104 -18.12 2.87 9.17
N TYR A 105 -17.70 2.31 10.30
CA TYR A 105 -18.61 1.98 11.39
C TYR A 105 -19.29 3.23 12.01
N ALA A 106 -18.56 4.34 12.10
CA ALA A 106 -19.07 5.63 12.54
C ALA A 106 -19.96 6.33 11.49
N LYS A 107 -20.10 5.77 10.27
CA LYS A 107 -20.81 6.35 9.12
C LYS A 107 -20.22 7.68 8.62
N GLU A 108 -18.93 7.90 8.89
CA GLU A 108 -18.15 9.07 8.45
C GLU A 108 -17.50 8.83 7.08
N LEU A 109 -17.31 7.56 6.71
CA LEU A 109 -16.86 7.12 5.39
C LEU A 109 -17.89 6.15 4.80
N PRO A 110 -18.05 6.13 3.46
CA PRO A 110 -18.87 5.13 2.79
C PRO A 110 -18.32 3.72 2.96
#